data_AF-A0A9Q0TMF3-F1
#
_entry.id   AF-A0A9Q0TMF3-F1
#
_cell.length_a   1.000
_cell.length_b   1.000
_cell.length_c   1.000
_cell.angle_alpha   90.00
_cell.angle_beta   90.00
_cell.angle_gamma   90.00
#
_symmetry.space_group_name_H-M   'P 1'
#
loop_
_entity.id
_entity.type
_entity.pdbx_description
1 polymer ?
#
loop_
_entity_poly.entity_id
_entity_poly.type
_entity_poly.pdbx_seq_one_letter_code
_entity_poly.pdbx_strand_id
1 'polypeptide(L)'
;MALATGLSHKCRVTVIPTTPLVTFLERVQETALGTFGGKNFDAKLYVDLSLKFNLSKTEKAFDGLPRSDENGTVSVKDLKEFIATYFADAGDDLLHYDPEDFAPEPEGFLPESKESRSEGMGSRVVVPGSRFIEVYYWDSYWVIRGLLASKMYETAKAIVTNFIFLVDTYGYVLNGSRAYYTNRSQPPLLSAMVYEIYNRTCDVELVRKALPALLKEHAFWNSEIHKVTIQDAQGCNHNLSRYYAMWNKPRPESSTKDKESASKFLSNSEKQQFYRDIASAAESGWDFSTRWMRNTSEFTTLSTTSIFTC
;
A
#
# COMPACT_ATOMS: atom_id res chain seq x y z
N MET A 1 -25.52 -21.03 2.40
CA MET A 1 -24.05 -20.97 2.55
C MET A 1 -23.46 -22.01 1.60
N ALA A 2 -23.22 -21.63 0.34
CA ALA A 2 -22.71 -22.56 -0.66
C ALA A 2 -21.20 -22.71 -0.48
N LEU A 3 -20.76 -23.92 -0.17
CA LEU A 3 -19.35 -24.31 -0.14
C LEU A 3 -18.91 -24.57 -1.57
N ALA A 4 -17.88 -23.87 -2.04
CA ALA A 4 -17.27 -24.13 -3.34
C ALA A 4 -16.62 -25.53 -3.31
N THR A 5 -17.17 -26.49 -4.06
CA THR A 5 -16.56 -27.78 -4.32
C THR A 5 -15.44 -27.62 -5.36
N GLY A 6 -14.30 -28.24 -5.07
CA GLY A 6 -13.02 -27.93 -5.70
C GLY A 6 -12.90 -28.31 -7.17
N LEU A 7 -12.18 -27.45 -7.90
CA LEU A 7 -11.27 -27.85 -8.95
C LEU A 7 -9.85 -27.53 -8.47
N SER A 8 -9.10 -28.57 -8.12
CA SER A 8 -7.66 -28.51 -7.84
C SER A 8 -6.90 -28.20 -9.13
N HIS A 9 -6.92 -26.96 -9.56
CA HIS A 9 -5.75 -26.38 -10.20
C HIS A 9 -4.96 -25.70 -9.09
N LYS A 10 -3.83 -26.29 -8.69
CA LYS A 10 -2.83 -25.57 -7.88
C LYS A 10 -2.28 -24.44 -8.75
N CYS A 11 -3.07 -23.37 -8.91
CA CYS A 11 -2.57 -22.11 -9.41
C CYS A 11 -1.42 -21.77 -8.47
N ARG A 12 -0.18 -21.75 -8.99
CA ARG A 12 0.97 -21.28 -8.22
C ARG A 12 0.71 -19.79 -8.01
N VAL A 13 0.03 -19.49 -6.91
CA VAL A 13 -0.21 -18.12 -6.48
C VAL A 13 1.16 -17.47 -6.36
N THR A 14 1.44 -16.52 -7.24
CA THR A 14 2.74 -15.86 -7.29
C THR A 14 2.81 -14.95 -6.07
N VAL A 15 3.74 -15.24 -5.17
CA VAL A 15 4.09 -14.34 -4.07
C VAL A 15 5.16 -13.40 -4.60
N ILE A 16 4.92 -12.11 -4.53
CA ILE A 16 5.90 -11.12 -4.98
C ILE A 16 7.08 -11.10 -3.99
N PRO A 17 8.33 -11.27 -4.46
CA PRO A 17 9.48 -11.30 -3.60
C PRO A 17 9.74 -9.92 -2.99
N THR A 18 10.19 -9.91 -1.74
CA THR A 18 10.69 -8.72 -1.07
C THR A 18 11.97 -8.23 -1.75
N THR A 19 12.14 -6.91 -1.88
CA THR A 19 13.40 -6.34 -2.37
C THR A 19 14.50 -6.47 -1.29
N PRO A 20 15.79 -6.50 -1.68
CA PRO A 20 16.89 -6.51 -0.71
C PRO A 20 16.81 -5.36 0.30
N LEU A 21 16.43 -4.16 -0.17
CA LEU A 21 16.24 -3.00 0.69
C LEU A 21 15.17 -3.24 1.76
N VAL A 22 13.97 -3.69 1.36
CA VAL A 22 12.89 -3.93 2.33
C VAL A 22 13.28 -5.03 3.33
N THR A 23 13.93 -6.10 2.87
CA THR A 23 14.46 -7.14 3.76
C THR A 23 15.48 -6.58 4.76
N PHE A 24 16.35 -5.68 4.33
CA PHE A 24 17.28 -5.01 5.23
C PHE A 24 16.56 -4.11 6.25
N LEU A 25 15.60 -3.30 5.82
CA LEU A 25 14.83 -2.42 6.71
C LEU A 25 14.01 -3.20 7.73
N GLU A 26 13.49 -4.38 7.39
CA GLU A 26 12.84 -5.28 8.35
C GLU A 26 13.81 -5.76 9.45
N ARG A 27 15.10 -5.99 9.14
CA ARG A 27 16.12 -6.35 10.14
C ARG A 27 16.40 -5.18 11.08
N VAL A 28 16.45 -3.95 10.55
CA VAL A 28 16.60 -2.72 11.33
C VAL A 28 15.38 -2.55 12.25
N GLN A 29 14.17 -2.74 11.73
CA GLN A 29 12.91 -2.70 12.47
C GLN A 29 12.90 -3.71 13.63
N GLU A 30 13.26 -4.98 13.39
CA GLU A 30 13.32 -6.02 14.43
C GLU A 30 14.34 -5.68 15.51
N THR A 31 15.52 -5.20 15.12
CA THR A 31 16.56 -4.78 16.07
C THR A 31 16.10 -3.58 16.89
N ALA A 32 15.41 -2.61 16.27
CA ALA A 32 14.85 -1.47 16.97
C ALA A 32 13.75 -1.86 17.97
N LEU A 33 12.89 -2.84 17.63
CA LEU A 33 11.91 -3.36 18.59
C LEU A 33 12.60 -3.99 19.81
N GLY A 34 13.64 -4.81 19.58
CA GLY A 34 14.40 -5.46 20.66
C GLY A 34 15.19 -4.47 21.52
N THR A 35 15.70 -3.39 20.93
CA THR A 35 16.55 -2.41 21.63
C THR A 35 15.73 -1.30 22.32
N PHE A 36 14.68 -0.77 21.69
CA PHE A 36 13.88 0.33 22.24
C PHE A 36 12.61 -0.12 22.97
N GLY A 37 12.21 -1.38 22.78
CA GLY A 37 10.97 -1.94 23.35
C GLY A 37 9.72 -1.59 22.54
N GLY A 38 8.58 -2.17 22.92
CA GLY A 38 7.33 -2.06 22.18
C GLY A 38 6.50 -0.79 22.45
N LYS A 39 6.82 0.00 23.48
CA LYS A 39 6.04 1.19 23.84
C LYS A 39 6.24 2.28 22.77
N ASN A 40 5.16 2.71 22.12
CA ASN A 40 5.17 3.66 21.00
C ASN A 40 5.98 3.19 19.77
N PHE A 41 6.20 1.88 19.62
CA PHE A 41 6.90 1.33 18.46
C PHE A 41 6.00 1.36 17.22
N ASP A 42 6.46 2.04 16.17
CA ASP A 42 5.84 1.99 14.85
C ASP A 42 6.76 1.24 13.87
N ALA A 43 6.30 0.08 13.41
CA ALA A 43 6.98 -0.72 12.40
C ALA A 43 7.18 0.06 11.09
N LYS A 44 6.20 0.88 10.70
CA LYS A 44 6.22 1.64 9.44
C LYS A 44 7.39 2.63 9.40
N LEU A 45 7.66 3.32 10.51
CA LEU A 45 8.76 4.28 10.63
C LEU A 45 10.09 3.73 10.11
N TYR A 46 10.41 2.48 10.44
CA TYR A 46 11.69 1.86 10.08
C TYR A 46 11.75 1.37 8.63
N VAL A 47 10.62 0.97 8.05
CA VAL A 47 10.56 0.53 6.64
C VAL A 47 10.38 1.69 5.66
N ASP A 48 10.16 2.90 6.18
CA ASP A 48 10.14 4.16 5.43
C ASP A 48 11.49 4.90 5.46
N LEU A 49 12.46 4.45 6.27
CA LEU A 49 13.74 5.13 6.37
C LEU A 49 14.48 5.12 5.02
N SER A 50 14.93 6.31 4.61
CA SER A 50 15.72 6.47 3.39
C SER A 50 17.20 6.35 3.69
N LEU A 51 17.94 5.59 2.88
CA LEU A 51 19.37 5.42 3.08
C LEU A 51 20.16 6.68 2.66
N LYS A 52 21.06 7.15 3.52
CA LYS A 52 22.07 8.20 3.18
C LYS A 52 23.21 7.65 2.33
N PHE A 53 23.42 6.33 2.36
CA PHE A 53 24.48 5.62 1.63
C PHE A 53 23.92 4.42 0.88
N ASN A 54 24.70 3.82 -0.03
CA ASN A 54 24.25 2.61 -0.74
C ASN A 54 23.99 1.45 0.24
N LEU A 55 23.07 0.55 -0.15
CA LEU A 55 22.61 -0.58 0.67
C LEU A 55 23.77 -1.42 1.21
N SER A 56 24.74 -1.82 0.37
CA SER A 56 25.85 -2.67 0.79
C SER A 56 26.72 -2.04 1.88
N LYS A 57 26.99 -0.73 1.79
CA LYS A 57 27.75 0.00 2.81
C LYS A 57 26.97 0.06 4.13
N THR A 58 25.68 0.32 4.05
CA THR A 58 24.81 0.43 5.23
C THR A 58 24.61 -0.93 5.92
N GLU A 59 24.43 -2.00 5.15
CA GLU A 59 24.35 -3.39 5.65
C GLU A 59 25.63 -3.79 6.39
N LYS A 60 26.80 -3.54 5.80
CA LYS A 60 28.08 -3.84 6.47
C LYS A 60 28.24 -3.10 7.79
N ALA A 61 27.80 -1.84 7.85
CA ALA A 61 27.84 -1.06 9.07
C ALA A 61 26.86 -1.58 10.13
N PHE A 62 25.66 -1.99 9.73
CA PHE A 62 24.68 -2.60 10.62
C PHE A 62 25.13 -3.94 11.18
N ASP A 63 25.73 -4.78 10.33
CA ASP A 63 26.25 -6.10 10.71
C ASP A 63 27.45 -5.99 11.67
N GLY A 64 28.19 -4.88 11.60
CA GLY A 64 29.32 -4.58 12.48
C GLY A 64 28.94 -3.93 13.82
N LEU A 65 27.65 -3.70 14.09
CA LEU A 65 27.22 -3.12 15.37
C LEU A 65 27.55 -4.05 16.56
N PRO A 66 28.09 -3.52 17.67
CA PRO A 66 28.30 -4.30 18.88
C PRO A 66 27.00 -4.91 19.39
N ARG A 67 27.01 -6.21 19.66
CA ARG A 67 25.86 -6.96 20.18
C ARG A 67 26.25 -7.67 21.47
N SER A 68 25.33 -7.71 22.43
CA SER A 68 25.53 -8.51 23.64
C SER A 68 25.50 -10.00 23.30
N ASP A 69 26.43 -10.77 23.85
CA ASP A 69 26.60 -12.19 23.53
C ASP A 69 25.41 -13.06 23.96
N GLU A 70 24.66 -12.62 24.97
CA GLU A 70 23.56 -13.40 25.57
C GLU A 70 22.24 -13.34 24.78
N ASN A 71 21.93 -12.20 24.15
CA ASN A 71 20.65 -12.00 23.44
C ASN A 71 20.80 -11.37 22.04
N GLY A 72 22.03 -11.11 21.58
CA GLY A 72 22.28 -10.46 20.28
C GLY A 72 21.77 -9.03 20.18
N THR A 73 21.46 -8.39 21.33
CA THR A 73 20.86 -7.06 21.38
C THR A 73 21.90 -5.96 21.16
N VAL A 74 21.55 -4.97 20.35
CA VAL A 74 22.36 -3.76 20.13
C VAL A 74 22.01 -2.75 21.23
N SER A 75 23.00 -2.01 21.73
CA SER A 75 22.74 -0.97 22.72
C SER A 75 21.90 0.17 22.15
N VAL A 76 21.11 0.85 22.99
CA VAL A 76 20.30 2.01 22.60
C VAL A 76 21.16 3.10 21.97
N LYS A 77 22.38 3.29 22.49
CA LYS A 77 23.33 4.29 22.00
C LYS A 77 23.78 3.96 20.58
N ASP A 78 24.27 2.73 20.36
CA ASP A 78 24.86 2.33 19.08
C ASP A 78 23.82 2.30 17.97
N LEU A 79 22.60 1.81 18.26
CA LEU A 79 21.53 1.79 17.27
C LEU A 79 21.06 3.20 16.89
N LYS A 80 20.96 4.13 17.86
CA LYS A 80 20.61 5.54 17.56
C LYS A 80 21.68 6.22 16.72
N GLU A 81 22.95 6.01 17.05
CA GLU A 81 24.07 6.57 16.28
C GLU A 81 24.12 6.01 14.86
N PHE A 82 23.87 4.71 14.71
CA PHE A 82 23.73 4.08 13.39
C PHE A 82 22.58 4.68 12.58
N ILE A 83 21.38 4.79 13.17
CA ILE A 83 20.21 5.36 12.48
C ILE A 83 20.52 6.79 12.03
N ALA A 84 21.03 7.64 12.94
CA ALA A 84 21.36 9.03 12.64
C ALA A 84 22.44 9.18 11.55
N THR A 85 23.39 8.25 11.49
CA THR A 85 24.49 8.28 10.52
C THR A 85 24.06 7.79 9.14
N TYR A 86 23.27 6.71 9.07
CA TYR A 86 23.02 5.99 7.82
C TYR A 86 21.64 6.24 7.19
N PHE A 87 20.71 6.85 7.91
CA PHE A 87 19.37 7.12 7.41
C PHE A 87 19.01 8.60 7.49
N ALA A 88 18.28 9.07 6.49
CA ALA A 88 17.51 10.31 6.53
C ALA A 88 16.20 10.07 7.29
N ASP A 89 15.49 11.14 7.64
CA ASP A 89 14.23 11.00 8.35
C ASP A 89 13.15 10.41 7.41
N ALA A 90 12.15 9.76 7.98
CA ALA A 90 11.04 9.20 7.20
C ALA A 90 10.24 10.36 6.56
N GLY A 91 10.08 10.33 5.23
CA GLY A 91 9.38 11.38 4.48
C GLY A 91 10.28 12.42 3.82
N ASP A 92 11.60 12.37 4.04
CA ASP A 92 12.58 13.24 3.35
C ASP A 92 12.65 12.97 1.83
N ASP A 93 11.96 11.93 1.34
CA ASP A 93 11.79 11.65 -0.08
C ASP A 93 10.71 12.51 -0.76
N LEU A 94 9.90 13.24 0.01
CA LEU A 94 8.91 14.18 -0.51
C LEU A 94 9.44 15.61 -0.48
N LEU A 95 9.28 16.32 -1.60
CA LEU A 95 9.49 17.76 -1.68
C LEU A 95 8.14 18.46 -1.59
N HIS A 96 8.03 19.44 -0.70
CA HIS A 96 6.87 20.32 -0.67
C HIS A 96 6.77 21.11 -1.98
N TYR A 97 5.56 21.22 -2.50
CA TYR A 97 5.28 21.88 -3.78
C TYR A 97 3.88 22.50 -3.73
N ASP A 98 3.81 23.79 -4.07
CA ASP A 98 2.55 24.50 -4.28
C ASP A 98 2.11 24.35 -5.74
N PRO A 99 0.93 23.77 -6.01
CA PRO A 99 0.46 23.63 -7.38
C PRO A 99 0.19 24.97 -8.07
N GLU A 100 0.51 25.05 -9.37
CA GLU A 100 0.26 26.25 -10.18
C GLU A 100 -1.23 26.62 -10.26
N ASP A 101 -2.11 25.62 -10.23
CA ASP A 101 -3.57 25.79 -10.23
C ASP A 101 -4.16 25.93 -8.81
N PHE A 102 -3.32 26.03 -7.78
CA PHE A 102 -3.76 26.30 -6.43
C PHE A 102 -4.27 27.74 -6.32
N ALA A 103 -5.56 27.88 -6.03
CA ALA A 103 -6.17 29.15 -5.67
C ALA A 103 -6.58 29.05 -4.19
N PRO A 104 -6.03 29.90 -3.29
CA PRO A 104 -6.44 29.90 -1.88
C PRO A 104 -7.93 30.28 -1.72
N GLU A 105 -8.48 31.02 -2.69
CA GLU A 105 -9.89 31.38 -2.77
C GLU A 105 -10.43 31.06 -4.18
N PRO A 106 -10.80 29.80 -4.45
CA PRO A 106 -11.46 29.46 -5.70
C PRO A 106 -12.87 30.07 -5.72
N GLU A 107 -13.25 30.70 -6.83
CA GLU A 107 -14.59 31.26 -7.03
C GLU A 107 -15.70 30.26 -6.61
N GLY A 108 -16.47 30.60 -5.57
CA GLY A 108 -17.56 29.77 -5.03
C GLY A 108 -17.25 29.00 -3.74
N PHE A 109 -16.07 29.17 -3.14
CA PHE A 109 -15.66 28.55 -1.87
C PHE A 109 -15.56 29.59 -0.72
N LEU A 110 -15.81 29.17 0.54
CA LEU A 110 -15.85 30.05 1.74
C LEU A 110 -14.46 30.62 2.13
N PRO A 111 -14.37 31.78 2.83
CA PRO A 111 -13.16 32.60 2.88
C PRO A 111 -12.15 32.27 4.01
N GLU A 112 -10.91 32.77 3.79
CA GLU A 112 -9.66 32.82 4.61
C GLU A 112 -8.69 31.61 4.52
N SER A 113 -7.35 31.74 4.43
CA SER A 113 -6.39 32.87 4.40
C SER A 113 -5.06 32.42 3.72
N LYS A 114 -4.15 33.37 3.43
CA LYS A 114 -3.00 33.25 2.51
C LYS A 114 -1.75 32.55 3.07
N GLU A 115 -1.09 31.75 2.23
CA GLU A 115 0.38 31.63 2.16
C GLU A 115 0.82 31.15 0.76
N SER A 116 2.06 31.44 0.36
CA SER A 116 2.62 31.14 -0.97
C SER A 116 4.08 30.67 -0.83
N ARG A 117 4.55 29.67 -1.61
CA ARG A 117 5.89 29.60 -2.26
C ARG A 117 6.26 28.27 -2.98
N SER A 118 6.74 28.47 -4.21
CA SER A 118 7.87 27.84 -4.92
C SER A 118 7.74 26.48 -5.63
N GLU A 119 8.30 26.45 -6.85
CA GLU A 119 8.28 25.37 -7.84
C GLU A 119 9.42 24.35 -7.66
N GLY A 120 9.09 23.08 -7.83
CA GLY A 120 10.03 21.96 -7.93
C GLY A 120 9.53 20.94 -8.95
N MET A 121 10.37 20.60 -9.93
CA MET A 121 10.04 19.70 -11.02
C MET A 121 10.14 18.23 -10.56
N GLY A 122 9.01 17.70 -10.12
CA GLY A 122 8.78 16.28 -9.80
C GLY A 122 7.33 15.91 -10.09
N SER A 123 7.02 14.61 -10.21
CA SER A 123 5.64 14.15 -10.44
C SER A 123 4.76 14.54 -9.24
N ARG A 124 3.79 15.44 -9.46
CA ARG A 124 2.96 16.03 -8.39
C ARG A 124 2.11 14.95 -7.71
N VAL A 125 2.16 14.88 -6.39
CA VAL A 125 1.42 13.90 -5.59
C VAL A 125 0.75 14.60 -4.41
N VAL A 126 -0.44 14.11 -4.02
CA VAL A 126 -1.08 14.49 -2.76
C VAL A 126 -1.10 13.25 -1.88
N VAL A 127 -0.66 13.40 -0.63
CA VAL A 127 -0.60 12.32 0.35
C VAL A 127 -1.65 12.56 1.45
N PRO A 128 -2.24 11.51 2.05
CA PRO A 128 -3.25 11.69 3.11
C PRO A 128 -2.74 12.44 4.35
N GLY A 129 -1.43 12.38 4.62
CA GLY A 129 -0.73 13.16 5.65
C GLY A 129 -0.31 12.35 6.89
N SER A 130 0.49 12.99 7.75
CA SER A 130 1.05 12.40 8.99
C SER A 130 1.89 11.15 8.70
N ARG A 131 1.53 9.98 9.27
CA ARG A 131 2.18 8.68 9.05
C ARG A 131 2.14 8.21 7.59
N PHE A 132 1.24 8.76 6.79
CA PHE A 132 1.00 8.37 5.40
C PHE A 132 1.69 9.34 4.46
N ILE A 133 2.97 9.05 4.20
CA ILE A 133 3.89 9.84 3.37
C ILE A 133 4.05 9.23 1.97
N GLU A 134 3.00 8.59 1.47
CA GLU A 134 2.93 8.05 0.11
C GLU A 134 1.53 8.26 -0.46
N VAL A 135 1.41 8.20 -1.79
CA VAL A 135 0.10 8.25 -2.44
C VAL A 135 -0.62 6.94 -2.15
N TYR A 136 -1.86 7.03 -1.68
CA TYR A 136 -2.78 5.90 -1.55
C TYR A 136 -3.81 5.92 -2.66
N TYR A 137 -4.10 4.76 -3.24
CA TYR A 137 -4.89 4.66 -4.46
C TYR A 137 -6.34 5.13 -4.27
N TRP A 138 -7.11 4.47 -3.42
CA TRP A 138 -8.55 4.79 -3.32
C TRP A 138 -8.82 6.13 -2.62
N ASP A 139 -7.96 6.55 -1.69
CA ASP A 139 -8.00 7.87 -1.02
C ASP A 139 -7.90 9.00 -2.05
N SER A 140 -7.04 8.81 -3.06
CA SER A 140 -6.81 9.78 -4.11
C SER A 140 -8.05 10.07 -4.95
N TYR A 141 -9.05 9.18 -4.96
CA TYR A 141 -10.32 9.47 -5.64
C TYR A 141 -11.04 10.63 -4.95
N TRP A 142 -11.12 10.59 -3.62
CA TRP A 142 -11.77 11.63 -2.83
C TRP A 142 -10.98 12.94 -2.88
N VAL A 143 -9.64 12.85 -2.87
CA VAL A 143 -8.76 14.01 -3.10
C VAL A 143 -9.04 14.63 -4.46
N ILE A 144 -9.06 13.84 -5.54
CA ILE A 144 -9.39 14.33 -6.89
C ILE A 144 -10.76 14.99 -6.90
N ARG A 145 -11.78 14.42 -6.26
CA ARG A 145 -13.11 15.04 -6.16
C ARG A 145 -13.04 16.43 -5.50
N GLY A 146 -12.25 16.59 -4.44
CA GLY A 146 -12.00 17.88 -3.79
C GLY A 146 -11.23 18.87 -4.68
N LEU A 147 -10.18 18.41 -5.37
CA LEU A 147 -9.41 19.20 -6.33
C LEU A 147 -10.28 19.71 -7.47
N LEU A 148 -11.13 18.86 -8.03
CA LEU A 148 -12.08 19.23 -9.09
C LEU A 148 -13.11 20.26 -8.61
N ALA A 149 -13.59 20.14 -7.37
CA ALA A 149 -14.47 21.15 -6.77
C ALA A 149 -13.75 22.49 -6.58
N SER A 150 -12.44 22.46 -6.33
CA SER A 150 -11.55 23.62 -6.18
C SER A 150 -10.99 24.12 -7.51
N LYS A 151 -11.47 23.60 -8.65
CA LYS A 151 -10.99 23.91 -10.01
C LYS A 151 -9.50 23.60 -10.26
N MET A 152 -8.88 22.76 -9.43
CA MET A 152 -7.49 22.30 -9.54
C MET A 152 -7.38 21.10 -10.51
N TYR A 153 -7.69 21.36 -11.78
CA TYR A 153 -7.78 20.31 -12.80
C TYR A 153 -6.43 19.70 -13.17
N GLU A 154 -5.36 20.50 -13.21
CA GLU A 154 -4.03 20.04 -13.61
C GLU A 154 -3.40 19.21 -12.50
N THR A 155 -3.62 19.58 -11.25
CA THR A 155 -3.23 18.74 -10.10
C THR A 155 -3.96 17.39 -10.13
N ALA A 156 -5.27 17.37 -10.38
CA ALA A 156 -6.02 16.12 -10.50
C ALA A 156 -5.51 15.23 -11.65
N LYS A 157 -5.20 15.83 -12.82
CA LYS A 157 -4.60 15.12 -13.97
C LYS A 157 -3.21 14.56 -13.65
N ALA A 158 -2.40 15.29 -12.90
CA ALA A 158 -1.07 14.83 -12.50
C ALA A 158 -1.14 13.57 -11.62
N ILE A 159 -2.06 13.54 -10.64
CA ILE A 159 -2.29 12.35 -9.80
C ILE A 159 -2.67 11.14 -10.66
N VAL A 160 -3.65 11.30 -11.57
CA VAL A 160 -4.05 10.22 -12.48
C VAL A 160 -2.92 9.78 -13.40
N THR A 161 -2.08 10.70 -13.86
CA THR A 161 -0.89 10.38 -14.67
C THR A 161 0.11 9.51 -13.90
N ASN A 162 0.28 9.74 -12.60
CA ASN A 162 1.12 8.88 -11.75
C ASN A 162 0.53 7.47 -11.63
N PHE A 163 -0.80 7.35 -11.48
CA PHE A 163 -1.44 6.03 -11.45
C PHE A 163 -1.35 5.28 -12.78
N ILE A 164 -1.47 5.97 -13.91
CA ILE A 164 -1.20 5.38 -15.23
C ILE A 164 0.23 4.84 -15.28
N PHE A 165 1.22 5.60 -14.79
CA PHE A 165 2.60 5.15 -14.71
C PHE A 165 2.78 3.90 -13.82
N LEU A 166 2.09 3.83 -12.68
CA LEU A 166 2.12 2.64 -11.81
C LEU A 166 1.52 1.43 -12.52
N VAL A 167 0.40 1.58 -13.22
CA VAL A 167 -0.19 0.52 -14.02
C VAL A 167 0.75 0.07 -15.13
N ASP A 168 1.44 0.99 -15.80
CA ASP A 168 2.39 0.64 -16.84
C ASP A 168 3.62 -0.11 -16.32
N THR A 169 4.07 0.24 -15.12
CA THR A 169 5.25 -0.34 -14.47
C THR A 169 4.95 -1.69 -13.80
N TYR A 170 3.83 -1.79 -13.10
CA TYR A 170 3.51 -2.93 -12.21
C TYR A 170 2.31 -3.77 -12.69
N GLY A 171 1.53 -3.27 -13.65
CA GLY A 171 0.34 -3.94 -14.18
C GLY A 171 -0.99 -3.48 -13.54
N TYR A 172 -0.92 -2.75 -12.42
CA TYR A 172 -2.07 -2.28 -11.65
C TYR A 172 -1.63 -1.11 -10.75
N VAL A 173 -2.59 -0.35 -10.21
CA VAL A 173 -2.27 0.69 -9.24
C VAL A 173 -1.98 0.04 -7.88
N LEU A 174 -0.86 0.41 -7.26
CA LEU A 174 -0.45 -0.13 -5.95
C LEU A 174 -1.33 0.42 -4.82
N ASN A 175 -1.44 -0.32 -3.70
CA ASN A 175 -2.08 0.18 -2.47
C ASN A 175 -1.56 1.57 -2.08
N GLY A 176 -0.23 1.70 -2.04
CA GLY A 176 0.45 2.97 -2.04
C GLY A 176 1.81 2.91 -2.74
N SER A 177 2.42 4.05 -2.99
CA SER A 177 3.65 4.17 -3.80
C SER A 177 4.94 3.79 -3.04
N ARG A 178 4.96 2.64 -2.36
CA ARG A 178 6.12 2.11 -1.62
C ARG A 178 6.47 0.70 -2.08
N ALA A 179 7.74 0.32 -2.02
CA ALA A 179 8.22 -0.98 -2.49
C ALA A 179 7.55 -2.17 -1.80
N TYR A 180 7.16 -2.03 -0.52
CA TYR A 180 6.46 -3.08 0.22
C TYR A 180 4.95 -3.20 -0.12
N TYR A 181 4.43 -2.31 -0.98
CA TYR A 181 3.07 -2.37 -1.52
C TYR A 181 2.98 -2.97 -2.92
N THR A 182 4.10 -3.32 -3.58
CA THR A 182 4.11 -3.90 -4.93
C THR A 182 3.48 -5.30 -5.03
N ASN A 183 2.92 -5.83 -3.94
CA ASN A 183 2.24 -7.13 -3.87
C ASN A 183 0.72 -7.02 -3.81
N ARG A 184 0.15 -5.80 -3.74
CA ARG A 184 -1.29 -5.59 -3.56
C ARG A 184 -1.75 -4.25 -4.12
N SER A 185 -3.01 -4.19 -4.51
CA SER A 185 -3.66 -2.98 -4.98
C SER A 185 -4.50 -2.32 -3.86
N GLN A 186 -5.52 -1.56 -4.25
CA GLN A 186 -6.60 -1.01 -3.44
C GLN A 186 -7.88 -0.95 -4.30
N PRO A 187 -9.07 -0.63 -3.75
CA PRO A 187 -10.31 -0.59 -4.54
C PRO A 187 -10.15 0.20 -5.85
N PRO A 188 -10.46 -0.40 -7.02
CA PRO A 188 -10.10 0.16 -8.32
C PRO A 188 -10.97 1.34 -8.71
N LEU A 189 -10.41 2.55 -8.64
CA LEU A 189 -11.11 3.80 -8.91
C LEU A 189 -10.48 4.64 -10.04
N LEU A 190 -9.43 4.14 -10.72
CA LEU A 190 -8.73 4.90 -11.77
C LEU A 190 -9.64 5.30 -12.93
N SER A 191 -10.53 4.40 -13.39
CA SER A 191 -11.51 4.71 -14.45
C SER A 191 -12.48 5.81 -14.00
N ALA A 192 -12.92 5.78 -12.75
CA ALA A 192 -13.78 6.80 -12.16
C ALA A 192 -13.05 8.15 -12.03
N MET A 193 -11.78 8.15 -11.63
CA MET A 193 -10.95 9.36 -11.58
C MET A 193 -10.82 10.01 -12.96
N VAL A 194 -10.47 9.22 -13.98
CA VAL A 194 -10.35 9.69 -15.38
C VAL A 194 -11.69 10.26 -15.86
N TYR A 195 -12.79 9.57 -15.58
CA TYR A 195 -14.13 10.00 -15.96
C TYR A 195 -14.54 11.33 -15.29
N GLU A 196 -14.29 11.48 -14.00
CA GLU A 196 -14.61 12.72 -13.26
C GLU A 196 -13.81 13.92 -13.81
N ILE A 197 -12.52 13.74 -14.13
CA ILE A 197 -11.70 14.78 -14.75
C ILE A 197 -12.23 15.12 -16.14
N TYR A 198 -12.52 14.11 -16.97
CA TYR A 198 -13.07 14.31 -18.31
C TYR A 198 -14.40 15.08 -18.27
N ASN A 199 -15.30 14.74 -17.35
CA ASN A 199 -16.60 15.40 -17.23
C ASN A 199 -16.48 16.89 -16.86
N ARG A 200 -15.38 17.29 -16.22
CA ARG A 200 -15.11 18.69 -15.85
C ARG A 200 -14.32 19.47 -16.89
N THR A 201 -13.50 18.80 -17.70
CA THR A 201 -12.48 19.45 -18.54
C THR A 201 -12.66 19.16 -20.04
N CYS A 202 -13.47 18.18 -20.40
CA CYS A 202 -13.58 17.62 -21.75
C CYS A 202 -12.23 17.16 -22.35
N ASP A 203 -11.27 16.78 -21.51
CA ASP A 203 -9.93 16.37 -21.92
C ASP A 203 -9.92 14.96 -22.54
N VAL A 204 -10.17 14.88 -23.84
CA VAL A 204 -10.16 13.62 -24.61
C VAL A 204 -8.75 13.02 -24.71
N GLU A 205 -7.71 13.86 -24.66
CA GLU A 205 -6.31 13.41 -24.68
C GLU A 205 -6.00 12.55 -23.46
N LEU A 206 -6.42 12.98 -22.27
CA LEU A 206 -6.29 12.21 -21.04
C LEU A 206 -6.98 10.85 -21.16
N VAL A 207 -8.21 10.80 -21.67
CA VAL A 207 -8.97 9.55 -21.81
C VAL A 207 -8.24 8.58 -22.74
N ARG A 208 -7.76 9.06 -23.89
CA ARG A 208 -7.00 8.21 -24.83
C ARG A 208 -5.69 7.72 -24.22
N LYS A 209 -4.97 8.58 -23.48
CA LYS A 209 -3.74 8.18 -22.79
C LYS A 209 -4.00 7.16 -21.69
N ALA A 210 -5.12 7.28 -20.97
CA ALA A 210 -5.49 6.40 -19.87
C ALA A 210 -6.00 5.03 -20.34
N LEU A 211 -6.68 4.96 -21.49
CA LEU A 211 -7.36 3.74 -21.95
C LEU A 211 -6.48 2.48 -21.95
N PRO A 212 -5.24 2.48 -22.46
CA PRO A 212 -4.38 1.29 -22.39
C PRO A 212 -4.10 0.82 -20.95
N ALA A 213 -3.86 1.76 -20.03
CA ALA A 213 -3.65 1.45 -18.61
C ALA A 213 -4.93 0.93 -17.96
N LEU A 214 -6.09 1.55 -18.23
CA LEU A 214 -7.39 1.09 -17.72
C LEU A 214 -7.70 -0.35 -18.15
N LEU A 215 -7.41 -0.71 -19.40
CA LEU A 215 -7.57 -2.08 -19.89
C LEU A 215 -6.60 -3.06 -19.20
N LYS A 216 -5.36 -2.63 -18.94
CA LYS A 216 -4.35 -3.43 -18.23
C LYS A 216 -4.78 -3.69 -16.77
N GLU A 217 -5.22 -2.66 -16.06
CA GLU A 217 -5.72 -2.79 -14.70
C GLU A 217 -7.01 -3.64 -14.64
N HIS A 218 -7.92 -3.46 -15.60
CA HIS A 218 -9.10 -4.31 -15.70
C HIS A 218 -8.72 -5.79 -15.91
N ALA A 219 -7.71 -6.08 -16.73
CA ALA A 219 -7.20 -7.44 -16.90
C ALA A 219 -6.59 -8.01 -15.60
N PHE A 220 -5.90 -7.19 -14.82
CA PHE A 220 -5.40 -7.57 -13.49
C PHE A 220 -6.55 -8.01 -12.56
N TRP A 221 -7.60 -7.19 -12.41
CA TRP A 221 -8.75 -7.52 -11.56
C TRP A 221 -9.59 -8.70 -12.06
N ASN A 222 -9.49 -9.03 -13.36
CA ASN A 222 -10.13 -10.21 -13.96
C ASN A 222 -9.20 -11.43 -14.08
N SER A 223 -8.01 -11.38 -13.49
CA SER A 223 -7.07 -12.50 -13.47
C SER A 223 -7.56 -13.66 -12.59
N GLU A 224 -6.97 -14.84 -12.75
CA GLU A 224 -7.38 -16.07 -12.02
C GLU A 224 -7.35 -15.94 -10.49
N ILE A 225 -6.49 -15.07 -9.94
CA ILE A 225 -6.39 -14.92 -8.49
C ILE A 225 -7.53 -14.08 -7.90
N HIS A 226 -8.05 -13.13 -8.67
CA HIS A 226 -9.12 -12.21 -8.26
C HIS A 226 -10.50 -12.69 -8.72
N LYS A 227 -10.59 -13.36 -9.87
CA LYS A 227 -11.83 -13.91 -10.40
C LYS A 227 -12.16 -15.25 -9.75
N VAL A 228 -13.39 -15.37 -9.24
CA VAL A 228 -13.91 -16.60 -8.66
C VAL A 228 -15.21 -16.98 -9.37
N THR A 229 -15.26 -18.20 -9.91
CA THR A 229 -16.48 -18.77 -10.44
C THR A 229 -17.20 -19.56 -9.36
N ILE A 230 -18.44 -19.18 -9.07
CA ILE A 230 -19.33 -19.91 -8.15
C ILE A 230 -20.51 -20.47 -8.94
N GLN A 231 -21.04 -21.61 -8.52
CA GLN A 231 -22.25 -22.17 -9.08
C GLN A 231 -23.42 -21.91 -8.13
N ASP A 232 -24.54 -21.40 -8.64
CA ASP A 232 -25.75 -21.21 -7.84
C ASP A 232 -26.54 -22.51 -7.65
N ALA A 233 -27.64 -22.43 -6.90
CA ALA A 233 -28.50 -23.58 -6.62
C ALA A 233 -29.19 -24.15 -7.88
N GLN A 234 -29.24 -23.38 -8.96
CA GLN A 234 -29.83 -23.75 -10.25
C GLN A 234 -28.78 -24.37 -11.19
N GLY A 235 -27.51 -24.42 -10.78
CA GLY A 235 -26.42 -24.94 -11.61
C GLY A 235 -25.80 -23.89 -12.54
N CYS A 236 -26.19 -22.62 -12.45
CA CYS A 236 -25.64 -21.54 -13.27
C CYS A 236 -24.32 -21.03 -12.67
N ASN A 237 -23.33 -20.82 -13.54
CA ASN A 237 -22.03 -20.26 -13.14
C ASN A 237 -22.08 -18.74 -13.12
N HIS A 238 -21.64 -18.16 -12.00
CA HIS A 238 -21.48 -16.73 -11.79
C HIS A 238 -20.00 -16.41 -11.57
N ASN A 239 -19.52 -15.34 -12.21
CA ASN A 239 -18.18 -14.84 -11.98
C ASN A 239 -18.27 -13.66 -11.01
N LEU A 240 -17.55 -13.78 -9.90
CA LEU A 240 -17.37 -12.74 -8.90
C LEU A 240 -15.89 -12.37 -8.78
N SER A 241 -15.63 -11.30 -8.06
CA SER A 241 -14.28 -10.84 -7.74
C SER A 241 -13.96 -11.08 -6.27
N ARG A 242 -12.69 -11.00 -5.91
CA ARG A 242 -12.24 -10.93 -4.52
C ARG A 242 -10.95 -10.12 -4.41
N TYR A 243 -10.72 -9.58 -3.23
CA TYR A 243 -9.41 -9.08 -2.85
C TYR A 243 -8.48 -10.27 -2.56
N TYR A 244 -7.29 -10.21 -3.14
CA TYR A 244 -6.30 -11.27 -3.07
C TYR A 244 -4.89 -10.68 -3.26
N ALA A 245 -4.22 -10.36 -2.14
CA ALA A 245 -2.85 -9.90 -2.17
C ALA A 245 -1.88 -11.04 -2.55
N MET A 246 -0.89 -10.72 -3.39
CA MET A 246 0.21 -11.59 -3.79
C MET A 246 1.29 -11.68 -2.69
N TRP A 247 0.87 -11.87 -1.44
CA TRP A 247 1.70 -11.82 -0.24
C TRP A 247 1.31 -12.93 0.74
N ASN A 248 2.28 -13.51 1.46
CA ASN A 248 2.04 -14.55 2.48
C ASN A 248 3.04 -14.50 3.65
N LYS A 249 3.63 -13.34 3.87
CA LYS A 249 4.56 -13.05 4.96
C LYS A 249 3.97 -11.94 5.83
N PRO A 250 4.50 -11.66 7.03
CA PRO A 250 4.16 -10.43 7.75
C PRO A 250 4.30 -9.21 6.83
N ARG A 251 3.36 -8.26 6.89
CA ARG A 251 3.47 -7.04 6.09
C ARG A 251 4.62 -6.18 6.64
N PRO A 252 5.57 -5.70 5.83
CA PRO A 252 6.73 -4.95 6.36
C PRO A 252 6.35 -3.77 7.25
N GLU A 253 5.30 -3.03 6.90
CA GLU A 253 4.83 -1.86 7.66
C GLU A 253 4.10 -2.19 8.97
N SER A 254 3.83 -3.47 9.24
CA SER A 254 3.12 -3.98 10.42
C SER A 254 3.64 -5.34 10.90
N SER A 255 4.89 -5.68 10.55
CA SER A 255 5.42 -7.04 10.63
C SER A 255 5.40 -7.59 12.05
N THR A 256 5.69 -6.74 13.04
CA THR A 256 5.68 -7.09 14.46
C THR A 256 4.28 -7.52 14.94
N LYS A 257 3.24 -6.72 14.63
CA LYS A 257 1.84 -7.01 14.97
C LYS A 257 1.29 -8.22 14.23
N ASP A 258 1.64 -8.36 12.96
CA ASP A 258 1.23 -9.49 12.14
C ASP A 258 1.82 -10.79 12.71
N LYS A 259 3.12 -10.81 13.08
CA LYS A 259 3.79 -11.96 13.72
C LYS A 259 3.21 -12.29 15.09
N GLU A 260 2.94 -11.28 15.91
CA GLU A 260 2.31 -11.46 17.23
C GLU A 260 0.94 -12.11 17.08
N SER A 261 0.09 -11.59 16.18
CA SER A 261 -1.23 -12.16 15.89
C SER A 261 -1.13 -13.60 15.39
N ALA A 262 -0.15 -13.88 14.53
CA ALA A 262 0.08 -15.19 13.96
C ALA A 262 0.73 -16.20 14.93
N SER A 263 1.19 -15.76 16.11
CA SER A 263 1.80 -16.64 17.12
C SER A 263 0.83 -17.69 17.66
N LYS A 264 -0.49 -17.44 17.54
CA LYS A 264 -1.55 -18.38 17.90
C LYS A 264 -1.63 -19.61 16.98
N PHE A 265 -1.05 -19.53 15.77
CA PHE A 265 -1.05 -20.67 14.84
C PHE A 265 0.20 -21.53 15.04
N LEU A 266 0.01 -22.85 14.95
CA LEU A 266 1.11 -23.82 15.08
C LEU A 266 1.78 -24.08 13.74
N SER A 267 1.02 -24.17 12.64
CA SER A 267 1.60 -24.51 11.34
C SER A 267 2.04 -23.27 10.54
N ASN A 268 3.13 -23.43 9.78
CA ASN A 268 3.59 -22.40 8.85
C ASN A 268 2.57 -22.12 7.73
N SER A 269 1.79 -23.13 7.32
CA SER A 269 0.76 -22.96 6.28
C SER A 269 -0.38 -22.07 6.76
N GLU A 270 -0.85 -22.26 8.01
CA GLU A 270 -1.89 -21.41 8.60
C GLU A 270 -1.38 -19.97 8.75
N LYS A 271 -0.14 -19.78 9.21
CA LYS A 271 0.48 -18.44 9.28
C LYS A 271 0.53 -17.77 7.91
N GLN A 272 0.99 -18.48 6.88
CA GLN A 272 1.07 -17.96 5.52
C GLN A 272 -0.30 -17.58 4.95
N GLN A 273 -1.33 -18.39 5.21
CA GLN A 273 -2.70 -18.09 4.80
C GLN A 273 -3.23 -16.86 5.56
N PHE A 274 -3.05 -16.80 6.87
CA PHE A 274 -3.46 -15.67 7.69
C PHE A 274 -2.78 -14.36 7.26
N TYR A 275 -1.47 -14.38 6.98
CA TYR A 275 -0.75 -13.22 6.46
C TYR A 275 -1.30 -12.75 5.12
N ARG A 276 -1.69 -13.69 4.24
CA ARG A 276 -2.34 -13.36 2.98
C ARG A 276 -3.70 -12.71 3.18
N ASP A 277 -4.51 -13.25 4.07
CA ASP A 277 -5.82 -12.72 4.40
C ASP A 277 -5.72 -11.31 4.99
N ILE A 278 -4.72 -11.06 5.85
CA ILE A 278 -4.38 -9.72 6.36
C ILE A 278 -3.99 -8.77 5.22
N ALA A 279 -3.06 -9.17 4.35
CA ALA A 279 -2.62 -8.32 3.23
C ALA A 279 -3.76 -8.04 2.25
N SER A 280 -4.67 -9.00 2.06
CA SER A 280 -5.87 -8.85 1.21
C SER A 280 -6.92 -7.95 1.88
N ALA A 281 -7.00 -7.93 3.22
CA ALA A 281 -7.83 -6.95 3.93
C ALA A 281 -7.29 -5.52 3.70
N ALA A 282 -5.97 -5.34 3.69
CA ALA A 282 -5.37 -4.05 3.34
C ALA A 282 -5.63 -3.68 1.86
N GLU A 283 -5.61 -4.66 0.94
CA GLU A 283 -6.03 -4.45 -0.45
C GLU A 283 -7.49 -4.03 -0.58
N SER A 284 -8.36 -4.43 0.35
CA SER A 284 -9.76 -3.99 0.35
C SER A 284 -9.96 -2.54 0.79
N GLY A 285 -8.95 -1.90 1.39
CA GLY A 285 -9.03 -0.60 2.07
C GLY A 285 -9.73 -0.65 3.45
N TRP A 286 -10.11 -1.84 3.91
CA TRP A 286 -10.84 -2.05 5.17
C TRP A 286 -10.04 -2.94 6.14
N ASP A 287 -8.79 -2.59 6.41
CA ASP A 287 -7.92 -3.22 7.39
C ASP A 287 -8.02 -2.53 8.78
N PHE A 288 -8.76 -3.06 9.76
CA PHE A 288 -9.52 -4.30 9.74
C PHE A 288 -10.99 -4.10 10.11
N SER A 289 -11.82 -5.04 9.66
CA SER A 289 -13.27 -5.04 9.85
C SER A 289 -13.77 -6.43 10.23
N THR A 290 -14.81 -6.48 11.07
CA THR A 290 -15.53 -7.73 11.39
C THR A 290 -16.14 -8.39 10.14
N ARG A 291 -16.36 -7.62 9.06
CA ARG A 291 -16.75 -8.14 7.74
C ARG A 291 -15.86 -9.29 7.27
N TRP A 292 -14.56 -9.22 7.58
CA TRP A 292 -13.57 -10.18 7.10
C TRP A 292 -13.36 -11.37 8.03
N MET A 293 -14.03 -11.42 9.18
CA MET A 293 -13.78 -12.40 10.24
C MET A 293 -14.90 -13.43 10.32
N ARG A 294 -14.55 -14.72 10.45
CA ARG A 294 -15.56 -15.78 10.69
C ARG A 294 -16.17 -15.69 12.09
N ASN A 295 -15.38 -15.22 13.05
CA ASN A 295 -15.82 -14.87 14.40
C ASN A 295 -15.41 -13.42 14.67
N THR A 296 -16.40 -12.55 14.87
CA THR A 296 -16.20 -11.10 15.01
C THR A 296 -15.38 -10.70 16.23
N SER A 297 -15.21 -11.60 17.21
CA SER A 297 -14.42 -11.37 18.42
C SER A 297 -12.99 -11.92 18.32
N GLU A 298 -12.66 -12.66 17.25
CA GLU A 298 -11.37 -13.35 17.11
C GLU A 298 -10.67 -12.95 15.81
N PHE A 299 -9.69 -12.03 15.94
CA PHE A 299 -8.92 -11.49 14.81
C PHE A 299 -8.24 -12.58 13.95
N THR A 300 -7.81 -13.68 14.56
CA THR A 300 -7.17 -14.81 13.84
C THR A 300 -8.13 -15.59 12.94
N THR A 301 -9.43 -15.28 12.96
CA THR A 301 -10.42 -15.89 12.06
C THR A 301 -10.65 -15.09 10.78
N LEU A 302 -9.80 -14.10 10.51
CA LEU A 302 -9.82 -13.29 9.29
C LEU A 302 -9.62 -14.19 8.05
N SER A 303 -10.53 -14.07 7.08
CA SER A 303 -10.59 -14.91 5.88
C SER A 303 -10.97 -14.12 4.63
N THR A 304 -10.37 -12.96 4.43
CA THR A 304 -10.67 -12.02 3.33
C THR A 304 -10.65 -12.69 1.96
N THR A 305 -9.68 -13.57 1.69
CA THR A 305 -9.54 -14.26 0.39
C THR A 305 -10.66 -15.28 0.09
N SER A 306 -11.51 -15.55 1.08
CA SER A 306 -12.69 -16.41 0.97
C SER A 306 -14.01 -15.63 0.87
N ILE A 307 -13.97 -14.29 0.86
CA ILE A 307 -15.15 -13.43 0.77
C ILE A 307 -15.17 -12.78 -0.61
N PHE A 308 -16.26 -12.99 -1.33
CA PHE A 308 -16.42 -12.51 -2.71
C PHE A 308 -17.13 -11.16 -2.73
N THR A 309 -16.74 -10.31 -3.67
CA THR A 309 -17.30 -9.00 -3.95
C THR A 309 -17.82 -8.96 -5.37
N CYS A 310 -18.89 -8.20 -5.59
CA CYS A 310 -19.42 -7.93 -6.92
C CYS A 310 -18.57 -6.89 -7.63
#